data_AF-A0A0T6A8Y9-F1
#
_entry.id   AF-A0A0T6A8Y9-F1
#
_cell.length_a   1.000
_cell.length_b   1.000
_cell.length_c   1.000
_cell.angle_alpha   90.00
_cell.angle_beta   90.00
_cell.angle_gamma   90.00
#
_symmetry.space_group_name_H-M   'P 1'
#
loop_
_entity.id
_entity.type
_entity.pdbx_description
1 polymer ?
#
loop_
_entity_poly.entity_id
_entity_poly.type
_entity_poly.pdbx_seq_one_letter_code
_entity_poly.pdbx_strand_id
1 'polypeptide(L)' 'MPYVDGFVLPIPKKNLKAYARMARKAGKIWREYGAVDYKECVGDDLDVKMGVPFPRQV' A
#
# COMPACT_ATOMS: atom_id res chain seq x y z
N MET A 1 -21.64 3.34 7.16
CA MET A 1 -20.30 3.96 7.25
C MET A 1 -19.35 3.14 6.40
N PRO A 2 -18.56 3.75 5.51
CA PRO A 2 -17.50 3.04 4.80
C PRO A 2 -16.41 2.62 5.79
N TYR A 3 -16.00 1.35 5.74
CA TYR A 3 -14.89 0.80 6.54
C TYR A 3 -13.67 0.60 5.62
N VAL A 4 -12.47 0.82 6.16
CA VAL A 4 -11.22 0.79 5.39
C VAL A 4 -10.16 0.00 6.16
N ASP A 5 -9.59 -1.01 5.49
CA ASP A 5 -8.34 -1.64 5.94
C ASP A 5 -7.15 -0.91 5.31
N GLY A 6 -6.29 -0.33 6.16
CA GLY A 6 -5.11 0.45 5.75
C GLY A 6 -3.80 -0.27 6.08
N PHE A 7 -2.87 -0.30 5.13
CA PHE A 7 -1.57 -0.95 5.28
C PHE A 7 -0.43 -0.03 4.82
N VAL A 8 0.71 -0.12 5.51
CA VAL A 8 1.96 0.53 5.14
C VAL A 8 3.07 -0.50 5.20
N LEU A 9 3.75 -0.73 4.08
CA LEU A 9 4.74 -1.81 3.95
C LEU A 9 6.08 -1.25 3.44
N PRO A 10 7.21 -1.51 4.12
CA PRO A 10 8.52 -1.20 3.59
C PRO A 10 8.89 -2.23 2.51
N ILE A 11 8.93 -1.80 1.24
CA ILE A 11 9.29 -2.66 0.11
C ILE A 11 10.62 -2.19 -0.49
N PRO A 12 11.65 -3.04 -0.58
CA PRO A 12 12.87 -2.71 -1.30
C PRO A 12 12.54 -2.32 -2.75
N LYS A 13 13.06 -1.20 -3.25
CA LYS A 13 12.73 -0.67 -4.60
C LYS A 13 12.88 -1.72 -5.71
N LYS A 14 13.93 -2.55 -5.63
CA LYS A 14 14.18 -3.67 -6.56
C LYS A 14 13.04 -4.70 -6.64
N ASN A 15 12.22 -4.81 -5.59
CA ASN A 15 11.13 -5.77 -5.48
C ASN A 15 9.74 -5.19 -5.80
N LEU A 16 9.62 -3.88 -6.12
CA LEU A 16 8.32 -3.23 -6.37
C LEU A 16 7.53 -3.92 -7.49
N LYS A 17 8.19 -4.32 -8.58
CA LYS A 17 7.52 -5.06 -9.67
C LYS A 17 6.97 -6.41 -9.22
N ALA A 18 7.68 -7.10 -8.32
CA ALA A 18 7.23 -8.38 -7.77
C ALA A 18 6.02 -8.19 -6.85
N TYR A 19 6.10 -7.23 -5.94
CA TYR A 19 4.99 -6.85 -5.06
C TYR A 19 3.74 -6.46 -5.87
N ALA A 20 3.89 -5.58 -6.85
CA ALA A 20 2.76 -5.13 -7.69
C ALA A 20 2.10 -6.28 -8.48
N ARG A 21 2.82 -7.35 -8.82
CA ARG A 21 2.22 -8.54 -9.45
C ARG A 21 1.39 -9.34 -8.45
N MET A 22 1.89 -9.51 -7.22
CA MET A 22 1.18 -10.18 -6.14
C MET A 22 -0.08 -9.38 -5.74
N ALA A 23 0.07 -8.08 -5.47
CA ALA A 23 -1.00 -7.19 -5.06
C ALA A 23 -2.16 -7.15 -6.07
N ARG A 24 -1.86 -7.14 -7.39
CA ARG A 24 -2.91 -7.24 -8.43
C ARG A 24 -3.71 -8.54 -8.38
N LYS A 25 -3.09 -9.66 -7.99
CA LYS A 25 -3.82 -10.94 -7.81
C LYS A 25 -4.72 -10.86 -6.58
N ALA A 26 -4.17 -10.40 -5.45
CA ALA A 26 -4.91 -10.23 -4.20
C ALA A 26 -6.10 -9.26 -4.37
N GLY A 27 -5.91 -8.13 -5.05
CA GLY A 27 -6.96 -7.16 -5.35
C GLY A 27 -8.15 -7.70 -6.14
N LYS A 28 -7.95 -8.73 -6.99
CA LYS A 28 -9.08 -9.42 -7.64
C LYS A 28 -9.87 -10.23 -6.63
N ILE A 29 -9.15 -11.02 -5.82
CA ILE A 29 -9.73 -11.87 -4.79
C ILE A 29 -10.49 -11.04 -3.75
N TRP A 30 -9.90 -9.96 -3.23
CA TRP A 30 -10.57 -9.09 -2.26
C TRP A 30 -11.89 -8.52 -2.79
N ARG A 31 -11.93 -8.12 -4.07
CA ARG A 31 -13.17 -7.65 -4.69
C ARG A 31 -14.21 -8.76 -4.87
N GLU A 32 -13.79 -9.99 -5.18
CA GLU A 32 -14.68 -11.16 -5.21
C GLU A 32 -15.33 -11.42 -3.85
N TYR A 33 -14.62 -11.13 -2.75
CA TYR A 33 -15.11 -11.25 -1.37
C TYR A 33 -15.78 -9.98 -0.81
N GLY A 34 -16.09 -8.99 -1.65
CA GLY A 34 -16.92 -7.84 -1.26
C GLY A 34 -16.18 -6.54 -0.97
N ALA A 35 -14.87 -6.46 -1.22
CA ALA A 35 -14.16 -5.18 -1.17
C ALA A 35 -14.71 -4.23 -2.26
N VAL A 36 -15.15 -3.04 -1.84
CA VAL A 36 -15.77 -2.06 -2.74
C VAL A 36 -14.73 -1.27 -3.54
N ASP A 37 -13.55 -1.04 -2.96
CA ASP A 37 -12.42 -0.34 -3.60
C ASP A 37 -11.10 -0.99 -3.15
N TYR A 38 -10.09 -0.95 -4.01
CA TYR A 38 -8.77 -1.50 -3.73
C TYR A 38 -7.69 -0.68 -4.45
N LYS A 39 -6.78 -0.10 -3.67
CA LYS A 39 -5.73 0.81 -4.14
C LYS A 39 -4.38 0.38 -3.59
N GLU A 40 -3.38 0.44 -4.46
CA GLU A 40 -1.98 0.25 -4.13
C GLU A 40 -1.22 1.49 -4.57
N CYS A 41 -0.49 2.10 -3.63
CA CYS A 41 0.28 3.31 -3.86
C CYS A 41 1.73 3.07 -3.46
N VAL A 42 2.66 3.71 -4.18
CA VAL A 42 4.08 3.70 -3.85
C VAL A 42 4.46 5.12 -3.47
N GLY A 43 5.23 5.28 -2.38
CA GLY A 43 5.75 6.57 -1.97
C GLY A 43 6.61 7.20 -3.06
N ASP A 44 6.29 8.45 -3.41
CA ASP A 44 7.04 9.26 -4.38
C ASP A 44 7.93 10.26 -3.64
N ASP A 45 7.32 11.22 -2.96
CA ASP A 45 7.97 12.13 -2.01
C ASP A 45 7.53 11.79 -0.57
N LEU A 46 8.49 11.40 0.27
CA LEU A 46 8.26 11.01 1.66
C LEU A 46 8.89 11.99 2.66
N ASP A 47 9.51 13.07 2.17
CA ASP A 47 10.12 14.11 3.01
C ASP A 47 9.07 15.13 3.42
N VAL A 48 8.47 14.91 4.60
CA VAL A 48 7.42 15.79 5.13
C VAL A 48 7.97 16.78 6.16
N LYS A 49 7.45 18.01 6.14
CA LYS A 49 7.85 19.09 7.08
C LYS A 49 7.24 18.95 8.48
N MET A 50 6.14 18.21 8.61
CA MET A 50 5.38 18.05 9.85
C MET A 50 5.00 16.58 10.05
N GLY A 51 5.05 16.11 11.30
CA GLY A 51 4.78 14.71 11.66
C GLY A 51 6.01 13.80 11.57
N VAL A 52 5.80 12.51 11.83
CA VAL A 52 6.84 11.48 11.71
C VAL A 52 6.76 10.86 10.30
N PRO A 53 7.84 10.92 9.49
CA PRO A 53 7.83 10.38 8.13
C PRO A 53 7.87 8.84 8.14
N PHE A 54 7.18 8.20 7.19
CA PHE A 54 7.09 6.73 7.11
C PHE A 54 8.44 5.97 7.08
N PRO A 55 9.50 6.46 6.40
CA PRO A 55 10.79 5.76 6.40
C PRO A 55 11.52 5.75 7.75
N ARG A 56 11.15 6.64 8.69
CA ARG A 56 11.81 6.75 9.99
C ARG A 56 11.12 5.81 10.99
N GLN A 57 11.74 4.67 11.23
CA GLN A 57 11.49 3.87 12.43
C GLN A 57 12.32 4.47 13.56
N VAL A 58 11.66 5.08 14.53
CA VAL A 58 12.23 5.26 15.87
C VAL A 58 11.99 3.98 16.65
#